data_AF-A0AA35SYS0-F1
#
_entry.id   AF-A0AA35SYS0-F1
#
_cell.length_a   1.000
_cell.length_b   1.000
_cell.length_c   1.000
_cell.angle_alpha   90.00
_cell.angle_beta   90.00
_cell.angle_gamma   90.00
#
_symmetry.space_group_name_H-M   'P 1'
#
loop_
_entity.id
_entity.type
_entity.pdbx_description
1 polymer ?
#
loop_
_entity_poly.entity_id
_entity_poly.type
_entity_poly.pdbx_seq_one_letter_code
_entity_poly.pdbx_strand_id
1 'polypeptide(L)'
;MFSVFHRMISRCFEPHLNVYITSQDKNLSDLIENFVSDTKSRGRVLGAGEGGGAVLPSASDLFIFYKKCLVQCVSLSTGPALLDLTELFRRYLREYSSKILSTSLPKVSSSGSGTKLTLSLRKETIPDNSLSREDLATTCVLLCTADYCLDTTSQLETKLKEKIDSSLVEKVDFSQEQENFHSLISSCTQLLVQDMENACTVAFSAMVKVPWQALEAVGDQSAYVSSIVAHVRSTIPLIRENLTPARKYFVNFCHKLANAVIPTFITHLYKCKPISTIAAEQLLLDSHSLKTILLELPSVGAAVAKKPPASYSKLVQKGMEKAELIIKVVMAPHEHAEEFLSSYSKLMVGDTDVANFQKVLEMKGLKRSEQHTLIDLFKTRVASAVGGADHTRAHHTDKLIQPIKKLEK
;
A
#
# COMPACT_ATOMS: atom_id res chain seq x y z
N MET A 1 -12.82 -19.88 50.14
CA MET A 1 -14.20 -20.12 50.62
C MET A 1 -15.14 -19.34 49.69
N PHE A 2 -15.61 -19.95 48.60
CA PHE A 2 -16.60 -19.30 47.72
C PHE A 2 -17.94 -19.30 48.45
N SER A 3 -18.52 -18.13 48.65
CA SER A 3 -19.82 -17.97 49.33
C SER A 3 -20.88 -18.83 48.62
N VAL A 4 -21.60 -19.65 49.37
CA VAL A 4 -22.69 -20.53 48.89
C VAL A 4 -23.79 -19.74 48.18
N PHE A 5 -23.89 -18.43 48.43
CA PHE A 5 -24.87 -17.52 47.85
C PHE A 5 -24.39 -16.77 46.59
N HIS A 6 -23.15 -17.01 46.13
CA HIS A 6 -22.61 -16.28 45.00
C HIS A 6 -23.42 -16.58 43.72
N ARG A 7 -24.06 -15.54 43.15
CA ARG A 7 -24.89 -15.58 41.92
C ARG A 7 -26.22 -16.36 42.01
N MET A 8 -26.69 -16.75 43.20
CA MET A 8 -27.99 -17.42 43.33
C MET A 8 -29.17 -16.51 42.93
N ILE A 9 -29.13 -15.23 43.31
CA ILE A 9 -30.15 -14.24 42.93
C ILE A 9 -30.07 -13.95 41.43
N SER A 10 -28.85 -13.80 40.90
CA SER A 10 -28.59 -13.56 39.48
C SER A 10 -29.21 -14.61 38.56
N ARG A 11 -29.13 -15.90 38.93
CA ARG A 11 -29.72 -17.01 38.16
C ARG A 11 -31.24 -16.90 37.99
N CYS A 12 -31.95 -16.32 38.94
CA CYS A 12 -33.40 -16.11 38.84
C CYS A 12 -33.77 -15.08 37.76
N PHE A 13 -32.84 -14.17 37.42
CA PHE A 13 -33.07 -13.10 36.44
C PHE A 13 -32.53 -13.44 35.05
N GLU A 14 -31.74 -14.51 34.89
CA GLU A 14 -31.20 -14.92 33.59
C GLU A 14 -32.25 -15.06 32.47
N PRO A 15 -33.46 -15.64 32.72
CA PRO A 15 -34.51 -15.72 31.70
C PRO A 15 -35.06 -14.37 31.23
N HIS A 16 -34.84 -13.30 32.01
CA HIS A 16 -35.34 -11.95 31.74
C HIS A 16 -34.24 -10.98 31.26
N LEU A 17 -32.99 -11.42 31.13
CA LEU A 17 -31.89 -10.59 30.64
C LEU A 17 -32.04 -10.19 29.17
N ASN A 18 -32.92 -10.84 28.41
CA ASN A 18 -33.29 -10.44 27.05
C ASN A 18 -33.82 -9.00 26.97
N VAL A 19 -34.53 -8.52 28.00
CA VAL A 19 -35.03 -7.14 28.07
C VAL A 19 -33.86 -6.15 28.20
N TYR A 20 -32.84 -6.51 28.99
CA TYR A 20 -31.61 -5.71 29.09
C TYR A 20 -30.89 -5.65 27.75
N ILE A 21 -30.71 -6.78 27.06
CA ILE A 21 -30.07 -6.82 25.73
C ILE A 21 -30.85 -5.97 24.72
N THR A 22 -32.17 -6.05 24.71
CA THR A 22 -33.04 -5.22 23.84
C THR A 22 -32.91 -3.73 24.13
N SER A 23 -32.77 -3.36 25.41
CA SER A 23 -32.51 -1.97 25.81
C SER A 23 -31.13 -1.49 25.33
N GLN A 24 -30.09 -2.31 25.51
CA GLN A 24 -28.74 -1.97 25.02
C GLN A 24 -28.69 -1.90 23.50
N ASP A 25 -29.46 -2.73 22.81
CA ASP A 25 -29.60 -2.67 21.36
C ASP A 25 -30.09 -1.30 20.91
N LYS A 26 -31.21 -0.84 21.47
CA LYS A 26 -31.75 0.48 21.15
C LYS A 26 -30.74 1.61 21.44
N ASN A 27 -30.10 1.58 22.61
CA ASN A 27 -29.09 2.58 22.96
C ASN A 27 -27.91 2.62 21.97
N LEU A 28 -27.45 1.46 21.50
CA LEU A 28 -26.38 1.37 20.50
C LEU A 28 -26.84 1.84 19.12
N SER A 29 -28.07 1.53 18.74
CA SER A 29 -28.67 2.03 17.49
C SER A 29 -28.70 3.55 17.49
N ASP A 30 -29.26 4.15 18.53
CA ASP A 30 -29.34 5.60 18.70
C ASP A 30 -27.94 6.23 18.72
N LEU A 31 -26.96 5.59 19.37
CA LEU A 31 -25.58 6.05 19.42
C LEU A 31 -24.92 6.07 18.02
N ILE A 32 -25.10 5.01 17.22
CA ILE A 32 -24.58 4.96 15.84
C ILE A 32 -25.26 6.00 14.95
N GLU A 33 -26.58 6.18 15.07
CA GLU A 33 -27.31 7.20 14.31
C GLU A 33 -26.82 8.61 14.62
N ASN A 34 -26.56 8.89 15.90
CA ASN A 34 -25.97 10.16 16.34
C ASN A 34 -24.57 10.36 15.72
N PHE A 35 -23.71 9.34 15.71
CA PHE A 35 -22.40 9.42 15.07
C PHE A 35 -22.49 9.66 13.56
N VAL A 36 -23.43 9.00 12.87
CA VAL A 36 -23.66 9.21 11.43
C VAL A 36 -24.13 10.63 11.17
N SER A 37 -25.02 11.17 12.01
CA SER A 37 -25.48 12.57 11.91
C SER A 37 -24.34 13.56 12.13
N ASP A 38 -23.51 13.37 13.17
CA ASP A 38 -22.37 14.24 13.46
C ASP A 38 -21.33 14.23 12.33
N THR A 39 -21.09 13.04 11.74
CA THR A 39 -20.20 12.90 10.59
C THR A 39 -20.72 13.67 9.37
N LYS A 40 -22.04 13.69 9.15
CA LYS A 40 -22.67 14.43 8.05
C LYS A 40 -22.71 15.94 8.30
N SER A 41 -23.02 16.37 9.52
CA SER A 41 -23.17 17.80 9.89
C SER A 41 -21.83 18.53 9.91
N ARG A 42 -20.76 17.85 10.34
CA ARG A 42 -19.39 18.40 10.31
C ARG A 42 -18.82 18.48 8.91
N GLY A 43 -19.47 17.87 7.91
CA GLY A 43 -19.14 17.94 6.49
C GLY A 43 -17.83 17.26 6.08
N ARG A 44 -16.93 17.01 7.04
CA ARG A 44 -15.66 16.29 6.95
C ARG A 44 -15.11 16.06 8.37
N VAL A 45 -14.35 14.98 8.57
CA VAL A 45 -13.71 14.67 9.86
C VAL A 45 -12.62 15.70 10.16
N LEU A 46 -12.98 16.75 10.88
CA LEU A 46 -12.01 17.64 11.53
C LEU A 46 -11.46 16.94 12.76
N GLY A 47 -10.41 16.15 12.55
CA GLY A 47 -9.70 15.40 13.57
C GLY A 47 -8.19 15.64 13.50
N ALA A 48 -7.77 16.90 13.35
CA ALA A 48 -6.41 17.30 13.64
C ALA A 48 -6.48 18.56 14.52
N GLY A 49 -6.55 18.35 15.84
CA GLY A 49 -5.96 19.36 16.74
C GLY A 49 -4.47 19.48 16.42
N GLU A 50 -3.82 20.53 16.90
CA GLU A 50 -2.41 20.91 16.63
C GLU A 50 -1.32 19.88 17.06
N GLY A 51 -1.65 18.59 17.14
CA GLY A 51 -0.71 17.48 17.29
C GLY A 51 -1.21 16.28 16.50
N GLY A 52 -0.49 15.92 15.44
CA GLY A 52 -0.88 14.92 14.44
C GLY A 52 -1.35 13.57 14.98
N GLY A 53 -2.27 12.96 14.22
CA GLY A 53 -2.77 11.60 14.44
C GLY A 53 -3.82 11.50 15.55
N ALA A 54 -5.04 11.97 15.27
CA ALA A 54 -6.16 11.75 16.16
C ALA A 54 -6.99 10.53 15.72
N VAL A 55 -7.40 9.73 16.70
CA VAL A 55 -8.47 8.75 16.54
C VAL A 55 -9.80 9.50 16.67
N LEU A 56 -10.81 9.11 15.88
CA LEU A 56 -12.15 9.67 15.99
C LEU A 56 -12.72 9.49 17.41
N PRO A 57 -13.23 10.54 18.06
CA PRO A 57 -13.86 10.44 19.38
C PRO A 57 -15.00 9.41 19.41
N SER A 58 -15.77 9.29 18.32
CA SER A 58 -16.86 8.31 18.19
C SER A 58 -16.40 6.86 18.37
N ALA A 59 -15.16 6.52 17.98
CA ALA A 59 -14.62 5.18 18.22
C ALA A 59 -14.36 4.97 19.71
N SER A 60 -13.74 5.94 20.38
CA SER A 60 -13.49 5.89 21.82
C SER A 60 -14.80 5.80 22.62
N ASP A 61 -15.81 6.60 22.27
CA ASP A 61 -17.12 6.59 22.91
C ASP A 61 -17.83 5.24 22.76
N LEU A 62 -17.76 4.62 21.57
CA LEU A 62 -18.31 3.29 21.32
C LEU A 62 -17.68 2.23 22.24
N PHE A 63 -16.34 2.18 22.32
CA PHE A 63 -15.66 1.19 23.16
C PHE A 63 -15.83 1.47 24.67
N ILE A 64 -15.97 2.74 25.08
CA ILE A 64 -16.34 3.10 26.45
C ILE A 64 -17.74 2.56 26.77
N PHE A 65 -18.70 2.69 25.86
CA PHE A 65 -20.04 2.14 26.01
C PHE A 65 -20.00 0.60 26.13
N TYR A 66 -19.24 -0.07 25.27
CA TYR A 66 -19.05 -1.53 25.33
C TYR A 66 -18.47 -1.97 26.67
N LYS A 67 -17.44 -1.27 27.17
CA LYS A 67 -16.85 -1.54 28.48
C LYS A 67 -17.89 -1.43 29.61
N LYS A 68 -18.73 -0.39 29.59
CA LYS A 68 -19.81 -0.22 30.59
C LYS A 68 -20.81 -1.39 30.53
N CYS A 69 -21.28 -1.74 29.33
CA CYS A 69 -22.20 -2.85 29.12
C CYS A 69 -21.60 -4.19 29.56
N LEU A 70 -20.32 -4.44 29.27
CA LEU A 70 -19.61 -5.64 29.66
C LEU A 70 -19.52 -5.77 31.19
N VAL A 71 -19.08 -4.72 31.88
CA VAL A 71 -18.96 -4.73 33.35
C VAL A 71 -20.31 -4.97 34.01
N GLN A 72 -21.37 -4.32 33.52
CA GLN A 72 -22.73 -4.52 34.01
C GLN A 72 -23.22 -5.95 33.76
N CYS A 73 -23.08 -6.46 32.54
CA CYS A 73 -23.54 -7.79 32.18
C CYS A 73 -22.81 -8.88 32.97
N VAL A 74 -21.48 -8.81 33.11
CA VAL A 74 -20.68 -9.79 33.87
C VAL A 74 -21.03 -9.82 35.36
N SER A 75 -21.50 -8.70 35.92
CA SER A 75 -22.01 -8.65 37.29
C SER A 75 -23.33 -9.41 37.46
N LEU A 76 -24.10 -9.55 36.37
CA LEU A 76 -25.41 -10.19 36.35
C LEU A 76 -25.34 -11.65 35.86
N SER A 77 -24.67 -11.95 34.74
CA SER A 77 -24.52 -13.31 34.22
C SER A 77 -23.24 -13.45 33.38
N THR A 78 -22.71 -14.68 33.34
CA THR A 78 -21.58 -15.08 32.48
C THR A 78 -21.97 -16.15 31.46
N GLY A 79 -23.25 -16.49 31.40
CA GLY A 79 -23.80 -17.52 30.52
C GLY A 79 -24.34 -16.93 29.19
N PRO A 80 -25.48 -17.42 28.68
CA PRO A 80 -26.02 -17.04 27.36
C PRO A 80 -26.22 -15.53 27.14
N ALA A 81 -26.62 -14.78 28.17
CA ALA A 81 -26.83 -13.33 28.04
C ALA A 81 -25.55 -12.56 27.67
N LEU A 82 -24.37 -13.03 28.11
CA LEU A 82 -23.09 -12.43 27.73
C LEU A 82 -22.72 -12.76 26.27
N LEU A 83 -23.17 -13.91 25.77
CA LEU A 83 -23.04 -14.28 24.36
C LEU A 83 -23.96 -13.42 23.49
N ASP A 84 -25.20 -13.17 23.92
CA ASP A 84 -26.11 -12.27 23.21
C ASP A 84 -25.54 -10.84 23.16
N LEU A 85 -24.95 -10.37 24.26
CA LEU A 85 -24.24 -9.08 24.29
C LEU A 85 -23.02 -9.07 23.35
N THR A 86 -22.31 -10.19 23.24
CA THR A 86 -21.18 -10.35 22.32
C THR A 86 -21.65 -10.19 20.87
N GLU A 87 -22.75 -10.85 20.49
CA GLU A 87 -23.34 -10.70 19.16
C GLU A 87 -23.76 -9.25 18.87
N LEU A 88 -24.33 -8.58 19.88
CA LEU A 88 -24.69 -7.17 19.77
C LEU A 88 -23.47 -6.29 19.46
N PHE A 89 -22.36 -6.50 20.18
CA PHE A 89 -21.10 -5.79 19.94
C PHE A 89 -20.56 -6.06 18.53
N ARG A 90 -20.61 -7.31 18.05
CA ARG A 90 -20.19 -7.66 16.69
C ARG A 90 -20.98 -6.89 15.65
N ARG A 91 -22.32 -6.91 15.75
CA ARG A 91 -23.19 -6.20 14.80
C ARG A 91 -22.86 -4.72 14.74
N TYR A 92 -22.75 -4.05 15.89
CA TYR A 92 -22.51 -2.61 15.91
C TYR A 92 -21.07 -2.21 15.54
N LEU A 93 -20.07 -3.09 15.69
CA LEU A 93 -18.74 -2.88 15.09
C LEU A 93 -18.79 -2.92 13.56
N ARG A 94 -19.56 -3.85 12.97
CA ARG A 94 -19.77 -3.91 11.52
C ARG A 94 -20.50 -2.67 11.01
N GLU A 95 -21.51 -2.21 11.73
CA GLU A 95 -22.22 -0.98 11.38
C GLU A 95 -21.32 0.25 11.50
N TYR A 96 -20.49 0.35 12.54
CA TYR A 96 -19.54 1.44 12.70
C TYR A 96 -18.53 1.49 11.53
N SER A 97 -17.96 0.33 11.17
CA SER A 97 -17.03 0.23 10.04
C SER A 97 -17.68 0.62 8.70
N SER A 98 -18.90 0.17 8.43
CA SER A 98 -19.59 0.40 7.15
C SER A 98 -20.23 1.79 7.04
N LYS A 99 -21.05 2.18 8.02
CA LYS A 99 -21.88 3.40 7.96
C LYS A 99 -21.08 4.67 8.25
N ILE A 100 -20.01 4.58 9.05
CA ILE A 100 -19.23 5.75 9.46
C ILE A 100 -17.90 5.74 8.73
N LEU A 101 -17.02 4.77 8.99
CA LEU A 101 -15.66 4.83 8.46
C LEU A 101 -15.59 4.66 6.94
N SER A 102 -16.25 3.64 6.40
CA SER A 102 -16.22 3.36 4.95
C SER A 102 -16.94 4.42 4.12
N THR A 103 -18.00 5.02 4.68
CA THR A 103 -18.75 6.10 4.00
C THR A 103 -18.01 7.43 4.05
N SER A 104 -17.15 7.63 5.05
CA SER A 104 -16.31 8.84 5.19
C SER A 104 -15.07 8.83 4.30
N LEU A 105 -14.74 7.70 3.66
CA LEU A 105 -13.60 7.63 2.76
C LEU A 105 -13.82 8.52 1.52
N PRO A 106 -12.86 9.39 1.18
CA PRO A 106 -12.90 10.15 -0.05
C PRO A 106 -13.00 9.21 -1.26
N LYS A 107 -13.96 9.45 -2.15
CA LYS A 107 -14.08 8.71 -3.41
C LYS A 107 -13.19 9.39 -4.45
N VAL A 108 -12.06 8.78 -4.77
CA VAL A 108 -11.27 9.17 -5.95
C VAL A 108 -12.06 8.72 -7.18
N SER A 109 -12.53 9.66 -7.99
CA SER A 109 -13.25 9.37 -9.22
C SER A 109 -12.30 8.75 -10.24
N SER A 110 -12.09 7.44 -10.18
CA SER A 110 -11.49 6.71 -11.30
C SER A 110 -12.44 6.84 -12.49
N SER A 111 -11.99 7.51 -13.54
CA SER A 111 -12.67 7.55 -14.84
C SER A 111 -12.88 6.12 -15.33
N GLY A 112 -14.09 5.60 -15.10
CA GLY A 112 -14.49 4.23 -15.36
C GLY A 112 -16.00 4.14 -15.24
N SER A 113 -16.67 4.27 -16.39
CA SER A 113 -18.10 4.07 -16.68
C SER A 113 -18.93 3.43 -15.54
N GLY A 114 -19.77 4.24 -14.90
CA GLY A 114 -20.75 3.75 -13.92
C GLY A 114 -21.47 4.89 -13.22
N THR A 115 -22.62 5.29 -13.76
CA THR A 115 -23.57 6.25 -13.19
C THR A 115 -23.83 5.98 -11.70
N LYS A 116 -23.61 6.98 -10.83
CA LYS A 116 -24.50 7.33 -9.70
C LYS A 116 -24.06 8.62 -8.99
N LEU A 117 -25.05 9.49 -8.82
CA LEU A 117 -24.99 10.82 -8.23
C LEU A 117 -24.57 10.78 -6.75
N THR A 118 -23.58 11.62 -6.38
CA THR A 118 -23.60 12.31 -5.08
C THR A 118 -23.23 13.77 -5.29
N LEU A 119 -24.20 14.62 -4.96
CA LEU A 119 -24.22 16.07 -4.99
C LEU A 119 -23.09 16.67 -4.12
N SER A 120 -22.22 17.46 -4.72
CA SER A 120 -21.51 18.56 -4.06
C SER A 120 -21.17 19.59 -5.11
N LEU A 121 -21.80 20.76 -5.02
CA LEU A 121 -21.46 21.94 -5.80
C LEU A 121 -19.97 22.26 -5.56
N ARG A 122 -19.10 21.88 -6.50
CA ARG A 122 -17.81 22.54 -6.69
C ARG A 122 -17.88 23.31 -8.00
N LYS A 123 -17.84 24.61 -7.81
CA LYS A 123 -17.59 25.67 -8.79
C LYS A 123 -16.40 25.28 -9.68
N GLU A 124 -16.62 25.50 -10.96
CA GLU A 124 -15.69 25.40 -12.09
C GLU A 124 -14.22 25.64 -11.72
N THR A 125 -13.34 24.67 -12.00
CA THR A 125 -12.31 24.69 -13.07
C THR A 125 -11.31 23.55 -12.75
N ILE A 126 -11.13 22.61 -13.69
CA ILE A 126 -10.23 21.42 -13.65
C ILE A 126 -10.79 20.20 -12.89
N PRO A 127 -10.98 19.03 -13.54
CA PRO A 127 -11.20 17.77 -12.85
C PRO A 127 -9.88 17.29 -12.25
N ASP A 128 -9.47 17.88 -11.13
CA ASP A 128 -8.31 17.41 -10.39
C ASP A 128 -8.66 16.09 -9.69
N ASN A 129 -8.14 14.99 -10.25
CA ASN A 129 -8.23 13.65 -9.69
C ASN A 129 -7.25 13.45 -8.50
N SER A 130 -6.89 14.53 -7.80
CA SER A 130 -5.97 14.57 -6.66
C SER A 130 -6.73 14.83 -5.36
N LEU A 131 -6.28 14.20 -4.29
CA LEU A 131 -6.83 14.42 -2.95
C LEU A 131 -6.41 15.80 -2.45
N SER A 132 -7.37 16.55 -1.89
CA SER A 132 -7.02 17.79 -1.19
C SER A 132 -6.26 17.48 0.10
N ARG A 133 -5.53 18.47 0.65
CA ARG A 133 -4.83 18.30 1.94
C ARG A 133 -5.76 17.84 3.07
N GLU A 134 -7.01 18.30 3.06
CA GLU A 134 -8.05 17.87 4.01
C GLU A 134 -8.44 16.39 3.82
N ASP A 135 -8.54 15.95 2.56
CA ASP A 135 -8.91 14.56 2.24
C ASP A 135 -7.78 13.59 2.61
N LEU A 136 -6.51 14.00 2.43
CA LEU A 136 -5.34 13.26 2.89
C LEU A 136 -5.34 13.12 4.43
N ALA A 137 -5.56 14.21 5.15
CA ALA A 137 -5.63 14.20 6.61
C ALA A 137 -6.79 13.32 7.10
N THR A 138 -7.97 13.46 6.50
CA THR A 138 -9.16 12.63 6.78
C THR A 138 -8.84 11.15 6.58
N THR A 139 -8.21 10.79 5.46
CA THR A 139 -7.83 9.40 5.16
C THR A 139 -6.87 8.84 6.21
N CYS A 140 -5.91 9.65 6.68
CA CYS A 140 -4.99 9.24 7.75
C CYS A 140 -5.70 9.05 9.10
N VAL A 141 -6.62 9.95 9.46
CA VAL A 141 -7.44 9.83 10.68
C VAL A 141 -8.33 8.59 10.64
N LEU A 142 -8.96 8.29 9.50
CA LEU A 142 -9.75 7.08 9.31
C LEU A 142 -8.89 5.82 9.45
N LEU A 143 -7.68 5.83 8.90
CA LEU A 143 -6.71 4.74 9.05
C LEU A 143 -6.33 4.54 10.53
N CYS A 144 -5.95 5.61 11.24
CA CYS A 144 -5.62 5.53 12.67
C CYS A 144 -6.81 5.06 13.52
N THR A 145 -8.02 5.50 13.16
CA THR A 145 -9.24 5.06 13.84
C THR A 145 -9.51 3.58 13.61
N ALA A 146 -9.33 3.09 12.37
CA ALA A 146 -9.50 1.69 12.05
C ALA A 146 -8.46 0.81 12.76
N ASP A 147 -7.20 1.25 12.87
CA ASP A 147 -6.15 0.57 13.65
C ASP A 147 -6.52 0.51 15.15
N TYR A 148 -6.98 1.63 15.71
CA TYR A 148 -7.47 1.67 17.08
C TYR A 148 -8.65 0.71 17.30
N CYS A 149 -9.63 0.70 16.38
CA CYS A 149 -10.78 -0.21 16.45
C CYS A 149 -10.35 -1.68 16.36
N LEU A 150 -9.39 -2.00 15.49
CA LEU A 150 -8.83 -3.34 15.34
C LEU A 150 -8.19 -3.82 16.65
N ASP A 151 -7.24 -3.05 17.19
CA ASP A 151 -6.53 -3.40 18.42
C ASP A 151 -7.50 -3.51 19.62
N THR A 152 -8.47 -2.60 19.72
CA THR A 152 -9.44 -2.59 20.81
C THR A 152 -10.46 -3.73 20.68
N THR A 153 -10.83 -4.13 19.46
CA THR A 153 -11.68 -5.31 19.21
C THR A 153 -10.97 -6.60 19.64
N SER A 154 -9.68 -6.74 19.34
CA SER A 154 -8.88 -7.90 19.79
C SER A 154 -8.79 -7.97 21.32
N GLN A 155 -8.59 -6.83 21.99
CA GLN A 155 -8.60 -6.75 23.45
C GLN A 155 -9.98 -7.08 24.04
N LEU A 156 -11.06 -6.59 23.42
CA LEU A 156 -12.43 -6.88 23.84
C LEU A 156 -12.75 -8.38 23.75
N GLU A 157 -12.37 -9.03 22.65
CA GLU A 157 -12.54 -10.47 22.48
C GLU A 157 -11.82 -11.26 23.59
N THR A 158 -10.56 -10.91 23.85
CA THR A 158 -9.78 -11.53 24.94
C THR A 158 -10.48 -11.37 26.28
N LYS A 159 -10.99 -10.17 26.57
CA LYS A 159 -11.71 -9.89 27.82
C LYS A 159 -13.05 -10.60 27.93
N LEU A 160 -13.78 -10.78 26.83
CA LEU A 160 -15.00 -11.57 26.81
C LEU A 160 -14.70 -13.05 27.08
N LYS A 161 -13.66 -13.60 26.44
CA LYS A 161 -13.21 -14.98 26.67
C LYS A 161 -12.75 -15.25 28.11
N GLU A 162 -12.13 -14.28 28.77
CA GLU A 162 -11.75 -14.36 30.18
C GLU A 162 -12.96 -14.39 31.15
N LYS A 163 -14.12 -13.87 30.74
CA LYS A 163 -15.29 -13.65 31.62
C LYS A 163 -16.44 -14.60 31.38
N ILE A 164 -16.58 -15.14 30.18
CA ILE A 164 -17.66 -16.05 29.80
C ILE A 164 -17.43 -17.47 30.34
N ASP A 165 -18.50 -18.23 30.53
CA ASP A 165 -18.43 -19.63 30.96
C ASP A 165 -17.64 -20.49 29.94
N SER A 166 -16.82 -21.43 30.43
CA SER A 166 -15.88 -22.23 29.62
C SER A 166 -16.54 -22.97 28.45
N SER A 167 -17.82 -23.34 28.56
CA SER A 167 -18.59 -24.02 27.51
C SER A 167 -18.98 -23.12 26.33
N LEU A 168 -18.88 -21.80 26.48
CA LEU A 168 -19.29 -20.80 25.49
C LEU A 168 -18.12 -20.01 24.90
N VAL A 169 -16.90 -20.18 25.43
CA VAL A 169 -15.69 -19.46 25.00
C VAL A 169 -15.43 -19.59 23.50
N GLU A 170 -15.63 -20.78 22.93
CA GLU A 170 -15.42 -21.03 21.49
C GLU A 170 -16.38 -20.27 20.58
N LYS A 171 -17.52 -19.80 21.10
CA LYS A 171 -18.50 -19.03 20.33
C LYS A 171 -18.18 -17.53 20.28
N VAL A 172 -17.24 -17.06 21.10
CA VAL A 172 -16.75 -15.68 21.10
C VAL A 172 -15.66 -15.57 20.05
N ASP A 173 -16.00 -15.01 18.89
CA ASP A 173 -15.09 -14.80 17.78
C ASP A 173 -15.39 -13.46 17.10
N PHE A 174 -14.37 -12.60 17.00
CA PHE A 174 -14.45 -11.29 16.34
C PHE A 174 -13.60 -11.24 15.06
N SER A 175 -13.19 -12.39 14.52
CA SER A 175 -12.31 -12.46 13.34
C SER A 175 -12.87 -11.67 12.15
N GLN A 176 -14.18 -11.74 11.91
CA GLN A 176 -14.82 -11.02 10.80
C GLN A 176 -14.77 -9.50 11.00
N GLU A 177 -15.00 -9.01 12.21
CA GLU A 177 -14.93 -7.58 12.55
C GLU A 177 -13.49 -7.06 12.42
N GLN A 178 -12.52 -7.84 12.90
CA GLN A 178 -11.09 -7.53 12.74
C GLN A 178 -10.69 -7.47 11.26
N GLU A 179 -11.15 -8.42 10.44
CA GLU A 179 -10.92 -8.42 9.00
C GLU A 179 -11.50 -7.17 8.31
N ASN A 180 -12.70 -6.73 8.71
CA ASN A 180 -13.30 -5.50 8.18
C ASN A 180 -12.45 -4.27 8.47
N PHE A 181 -11.90 -4.13 9.68
CA PHE A 181 -10.99 -3.02 10.00
C PHE A 181 -9.65 -3.14 9.26
N HIS A 182 -9.09 -4.36 9.13
CA HIS A 182 -7.91 -4.61 8.31
C HIS A 182 -8.11 -4.21 6.84
N SER A 183 -9.25 -4.58 6.26
CA SER A 183 -9.62 -4.23 4.88
C SER A 183 -9.69 -2.71 4.71
N LEU A 184 -10.35 -2.01 5.64
CA LEU A 184 -10.45 -0.56 5.64
C LEU A 184 -9.08 0.13 5.72
N ILE A 185 -8.19 -0.33 6.60
CA ILE A 185 -6.81 0.16 6.70
C ILE A 185 -6.06 -0.01 5.36
N SER A 186 -6.25 -1.16 4.71
CA SER A 186 -5.66 -1.44 3.40
C SER A 186 -6.19 -0.47 2.33
N SER A 187 -7.50 -0.21 2.32
CA SER A 187 -8.15 0.76 1.42
C SER A 187 -7.62 2.18 1.65
N CYS A 188 -7.53 2.65 2.89
CA CYS A 188 -6.95 3.95 3.21
C CYS A 188 -5.50 4.04 2.70
N THR A 189 -4.69 3.02 2.96
CA THR A 189 -3.30 2.97 2.51
C THR A 189 -3.22 3.03 0.98
N GLN A 190 -4.08 2.28 0.27
CA GLN A 190 -4.10 2.24 -1.19
C GLN A 190 -4.52 3.58 -1.80
N LEU A 191 -5.50 4.29 -1.20
CA LEU A 191 -5.91 5.62 -1.66
C LEU A 191 -4.76 6.62 -1.56
N LEU A 192 -4.02 6.62 -0.45
CA LEU A 192 -2.83 7.48 -0.30
C LEU A 192 -1.75 7.16 -1.34
N VAL A 193 -1.52 5.86 -1.62
CA VAL A 193 -0.55 5.43 -2.65
C VAL A 193 -0.99 5.91 -4.03
N GLN A 194 -2.27 5.72 -4.36
CA GLN A 194 -2.82 6.05 -5.67
C GLN A 194 -2.77 7.56 -5.95
N ASP A 195 -3.06 8.40 -4.97
CA ASP A 195 -2.97 9.86 -5.11
C ASP A 195 -1.54 10.30 -5.49
N MET A 196 -0.55 9.83 -4.73
CA MET A 196 0.86 10.11 -4.99
C MET A 196 1.34 9.52 -6.32
N GLU A 197 0.90 8.31 -6.66
CA GLU A 197 1.23 7.66 -7.94
C GLU A 197 0.65 8.44 -9.13
N ASN A 198 -0.59 8.94 -9.01
CA ASN A 198 -1.22 9.75 -10.04
C ASN A 198 -0.42 11.04 -10.29
N ALA A 199 0.03 11.72 -9.23
CA ALA A 199 0.88 12.90 -9.34
C ALA A 199 2.20 12.59 -10.08
N CYS A 200 2.86 11.48 -9.74
CA CYS A 200 4.05 11.00 -10.46
C CYS A 200 3.73 10.68 -11.92
N THR A 201 2.59 10.05 -12.20
CA THR A 201 2.17 9.67 -13.56
C THR A 201 1.92 10.89 -14.46
N VAL A 202 1.36 11.97 -13.91
CA VAL A 202 1.24 13.25 -14.63
C VAL A 202 2.61 13.80 -15.01
N ALA A 203 3.56 13.80 -14.07
CA ALA A 203 4.93 14.23 -14.34
C ALA A 203 5.65 13.33 -15.36
N PHE A 204 5.50 12.01 -15.27
CA PHE A 204 6.05 11.09 -16.26
C PHE A 204 5.38 11.21 -17.63
N SER A 205 4.12 11.60 -17.69
CA SER A 205 3.45 11.93 -18.96
C SER A 205 4.04 13.19 -19.60
N ALA A 206 4.48 14.17 -18.79
CA ALA A 206 5.23 15.32 -19.27
C ALA A 206 6.64 14.92 -19.75
N MET A 207 7.33 14.01 -19.04
CA MET A 207 8.63 13.44 -19.43
C MET A 207 8.59 12.83 -20.85
N VAL A 208 7.53 12.09 -21.19
CA VAL A 208 7.39 11.48 -22.53
C VAL A 208 7.25 12.52 -23.65
N LYS A 209 6.75 13.72 -23.34
CA LYS A 209 6.56 14.81 -24.33
C LYS A 209 7.82 15.65 -24.54
N VAL A 210 8.87 15.46 -23.74
CA VAL A 210 10.14 16.18 -23.91
C VAL A 210 10.77 15.75 -25.25
N PRO A 211 11.24 16.69 -26.10
CA PRO A 211 11.90 16.37 -27.35
C PRO A 211 13.32 15.88 -27.11
N TRP A 212 13.47 14.66 -26.59
CA TRP A 212 14.77 14.08 -26.19
C TRP A 212 15.81 14.04 -27.31
N GLN A 213 15.40 13.96 -28.57
CA GLN A 213 16.35 14.02 -29.68
C GLN A 213 16.96 15.41 -29.92
N ALA A 214 16.23 16.48 -29.60
CA ALA A 214 16.62 17.86 -29.85
C ALA A 214 17.41 18.49 -28.69
N LEU A 215 17.76 17.71 -27.66
CA LEU A 215 18.52 18.19 -26.52
C LEU A 215 20.00 18.39 -26.90
N GLU A 216 20.48 19.62 -26.84
CA GLU A 216 21.84 20.00 -27.25
C GLU A 216 22.86 20.00 -26.11
N ALA A 217 22.41 20.10 -24.85
CA ALA A 217 23.29 20.13 -23.69
C ALA A 217 22.63 19.45 -22.48
N VAL A 218 23.47 18.88 -21.62
CA VAL A 218 23.07 18.38 -20.30
C VAL A 218 23.00 19.57 -19.33
N GLY A 219 21.93 19.62 -18.53
CA GLY A 219 21.73 20.64 -17.51
C GLY A 219 21.54 20.03 -16.13
N ASP A 220 20.87 20.79 -15.25
CA ASP A 220 20.37 20.29 -13.97
C ASP A 220 19.21 19.31 -14.17
N GLN A 221 18.63 18.81 -13.07
CA GLN A 221 17.47 17.91 -13.15
C GLN A 221 16.30 18.50 -13.94
N SER A 222 15.61 17.66 -14.71
CA SER A 222 14.48 18.05 -15.53
C SER A 222 13.28 18.59 -14.72
N ALA A 223 12.44 19.39 -15.36
CA ALA A 223 11.26 20.00 -14.75
C ALA A 223 10.28 18.96 -14.16
N TYR A 224 10.12 17.80 -14.81
CA TYR A 224 9.25 16.73 -14.31
C TYR A 224 9.77 16.13 -13.00
N VAL A 225 11.10 15.97 -12.86
CA VAL A 225 11.74 15.51 -11.61
C VAL A 225 11.54 16.54 -10.51
N SER A 226 11.76 17.82 -10.82
CA SER A 226 11.54 18.92 -9.88
C SER A 226 10.10 18.96 -9.37
N SER A 227 9.12 18.73 -10.25
CA SER A 227 7.70 18.64 -9.88
C SER A 227 7.42 17.48 -8.92
N ILE A 228 7.96 16.28 -9.21
CA ILE A 228 7.84 15.11 -8.33
C ILE A 228 8.46 15.39 -6.96
N VAL A 229 9.69 15.91 -6.93
CA VAL A 229 10.41 16.21 -5.69
C VAL A 229 9.65 17.25 -4.85
N ALA A 230 9.13 18.31 -5.47
CA ALA A 230 8.34 19.32 -4.78
C ALA A 230 7.05 18.73 -4.18
N HIS A 231 6.33 17.90 -4.93
CA HIS A 231 5.12 17.26 -4.45
C HIS A 231 5.40 16.30 -3.30
N VAL A 232 6.43 15.45 -3.43
CA VAL A 232 6.88 14.54 -2.35
C VAL A 232 7.23 15.32 -1.08
N ARG A 233 7.99 16.42 -1.19
CA ARG A 233 8.40 17.24 -0.05
C ARG A 233 7.23 17.99 0.61
N SER A 234 6.16 18.27 -0.12
CA SER A 234 4.93 18.87 0.41
C SER A 234 4.03 17.83 1.11
N THR A 235 3.84 16.67 0.48
CA THR A 235 2.77 15.73 0.86
C THR A 235 3.23 14.69 1.89
N ILE A 236 4.45 14.19 1.79
CA ILE A 236 4.95 13.14 2.69
C ILE A 236 5.02 13.58 4.17
N PRO A 237 5.46 14.80 4.52
CA PRO A 237 5.44 15.26 5.90
C PRO A 237 4.03 15.26 6.50
N LEU A 238 3.03 15.73 5.75
CA LEU A 238 1.63 15.74 6.16
C LEU A 238 1.11 14.33 6.47
N ILE A 239 1.36 13.37 5.56
CA ILE A 239 0.96 11.97 5.77
C ILE A 239 1.69 11.38 6.98
N ARG A 240 2.99 11.67 7.14
CA ARG A 240 3.77 11.18 8.28
C ARG A 240 3.23 11.68 9.60
N GLU A 241 3.02 12.99 9.73
CA GLU A 241 2.56 13.62 10.97
C GLU A 241 1.22 13.03 11.40
N ASN A 242 0.28 12.88 10.46
CA ASN A 242 -1.03 12.30 10.73
C ASN A 242 -0.99 10.79 11.02
N LEU A 243 0.03 10.06 10.55
CA LEU A 243 0.20 8.62 10.81
C LEU A 243 1.19 8.33 11.96
N THR A 244 1.57 9.33 12.76
CA THR A 244 2.47 9.15 13.90
C THR A 244 2.03 8.03 14.86
N PRO A 245 0.74 7.91 15.25
CA PRO A 245 0.28 6.83 16.12
C PRO A 245 0.37 5.45 15.46
N ALA A 246 0.30 5.40 14.14
CA ALA A 246 0.18 4.17 13.35
C ALA A 246 1.36 4.01 12.38
N ARG A 247 2.58 4.24 12.89
CA ARG A 247 3.83 4.30 12.10
C ARG A 247 4.08 3.09 11.19
N LYS A 248 3.60 1.90 11.58
CA LYS A 248 3.68 0.68 10.77
C LYS A 248 3.05 0.86 9.39
N TYR A 249 1.95 1.61 9.30
CA TYR A 249 1.28 1.87 8.03
C TYR A 249 1.96 2.94 7.19
N PHE A 250 2.62 3.94 7.80
CA PHE A 250 3.46 4.88 7.06
C PHE A 250 4.61 4.14 6.34
N VAL A 251 5.27 3.21 7.02
CA VAL A 251 6.34 2.40 6.41
C VAL A 251 5.80 1.52 5.27
N ASN A 252 4.63 0.90 5.48
CA ASN A 252 3.95 0.11 4.44
C ASN A 252 3.56 0.97 3.23
N PHE A 253 3.03 2.18 3.48
CA PHE A 253 2.71 3.17 2.45
C PHE A 253 3.94 3.52 1.61
N CYS A 254 5.09 3.85 2.23
CA CYS A 254 6.32 4.12 1.47
C CYS A 254 6.73 2.93 0.60
N HIS A 255 6.68 1.71 1.14
CA HIS A 255 6.98 0.49 0.39
C HIS A 255 6.08 0.31 -0.83
N LYS A 256 4.75 0.44 -0.64
CA LYS A 256 3.78 0.31 -1.71
C LYS A 256 3.95 1.42 -2.76
N LEU A 257 4.21 2.65 -2.32
CA LEU A 257 4.45 3.77 -3.23
C LEU A 257 5.67 3.55 -4.10
N ALA A 258 6.81 3.13 -3.54
CA ALA A 258 8.00 2.80 -4.32
C ALA A 258 7.74 1.65 -5.30
N ASN A 259 7.03 0.60 -4.87
CA ASN A 259 6.63 -0.52 -5.73
C ASN A 259 5.70 -0.12 -6.88
N ALA A 260 4.93 0.95 -6.73
CA ALA A 260 4.05 1.47 -7.78
C ALA A 260 4.78 2.44 -8.72
N VAL A 261 5.50 3.42 -8.15
CA VAL A 261 6.15 4.50 -8.91
C VAL A 261 7.31 3.98 -9.77
N ILE A 262 8.12 3.04 -9.29
CA ILE A 262 9.31 2.57 -10.03
C ILE A 262 8.91 1.85 -11.34
N PRO A 263 8.00 0.84 -11.34
CA PRO A 263 7.53 0.23 -12.58
C PRO A 263 6.83 1.23 -13.51
N THR A 264 6.07 2.18 -12.95
CA THR A 264 5.40 3.23 -13.72
C THR A 264 6.42 4.16 -14.39
N PHE A 265 7.51 4.53 -13.70
CA PHE A 265 8.63 5.29 -14.27
C PHE A 265 9.27 4.52 -15.44
N ILE A 266 9.65 3.25 -15.23
CA ILE A 266 10.26 2.41 -16.27
C ILE A 266 9.34 2.28 -17.49
N THR A 267 8.03 2.13 -17.26
CA THR A 267 7.04 2.04 -18.34
C THR A 267 6.97 3.33 -19.18
N HIS A 268 7.10 4.50 -18.55
CA HIS A 268 7.16 5.78 -19.27
C HIS A 268 8.54 6.02 -19.90
N LEU A 269 9.61 5.54 -19.28
CA LEU A 269 10.96 5.61 -19.84
C LEU A 269 11.03 4.91 -21.21
N TYR A 270 10.45 3.72 -21.35
CA TYR A 270 10.35 3.02 -22.65
C TYR A 270 9.55 3.78 -23.72
N LYS A 271 8.74 4.79 -23.33
CA LYS A 271 7.99 5.63 -24.27
C LYS A 271 8.77 6.87 -24.69
N CYS A 272 9.86 7.22 -24.00
CA CYS A 272 10.77 8.28 -24.43
C CYS A 272 11.56 7.76 -25.64
N LYS A 273 11.15 8.14 -26.85
CA LYS A 273 11.82 7.73 -28.08
C LYS A 273 11.58 8.73 -29.22
N PRO A 274 12.60 9.03 -30.06
CA PRO A 274 13.99 8.60 -29.94
C PRO A 274 14.80 9.44 -28.94
N ILE A 275 15.89 8.88 -28.39
CA ILE A 275 16.77 9.50 -27.39
C ILE A 275 18.19 9.67 -27.97
N SER A 276 18.74 10.89 -27.90
CA SER A 276 20.14 11.17 -28.24
C SER A 276 21.10 10.76 -27.12
N THR A 277 22.42 10.73 -27.38
CA THR A 277 23.42 10.45 -26.33
C THR A 277 23.35 11.48 -25.20
N ILE A 278 23.23 12.77 -25.55
CA ILE A 278 23.11 13.88 -24.59
C ILE A 278 21.83 13.75 -23.75
N ALA A 279 20.71 13.40 -24.37
CA ALA A 279 19.47 13.17 -23.64
C ALA A 279 19.51 11.96 -22.71
N ALA A 280 20.25 10.92 -23.09
CA ALA A 280 20.42 9.77 -22.23
C ALA A 280 21.31 10.10 -21.01
N GLU A 281 22.31 10.96 -21.15
CA GLU A 281 23.06 11.51 -20.01
C GLU A 281 22.14 12.31 -19.06
N GLN A 282 21.27 13.17 -19.61
CA GLN A 282 20.28 13.89 -18.81
C GLN A 282 19.32 12.95 -18.08
N LEU A 283 18.81 11.90 -18.75
CA LEU A 283 17.93 10.90 -18.15
C LEU A 283 18.62 10.10 -17.04
N LEU A 284 19.93 9.89 -17.10
CA LEU A 284 20.69 9.28 -16.00
C LEU A 284 20.73 10.18 -14.77
N LEU A 285 20.95 11.50 -14.95
CA LEU A 285 20.90 12.47 -13.85
C LEU A 285 19.51 12.52 -13.22
N ASP A 286 18.48 12.55 -14.07
CA ASP A 286 17.08 12.54 -13.63
C ASP A 286 16.74 11.26 -12.86
N SER A 287 17.20 10.09 -13.35
CA SER A 287 17.02 8.80 -12.69
C SER A 287 17.72 8.75 -11.33
N HIS A 288 18.92 9.33 -11.22
CA HIS A 288 19.64 9.43 -9.97
C HIS A 288 18.92 10.34 -8.95
N SER A 289 18.39 11.48 -9.40
CA SER A 289 17.60 12.37 -8.54
C SER A 289 16.33 11.69 -8.05
N LEU A 290 15.59 11.00 -8.92
CA LEU A 290 14.41 10.20 -8.56
C LEU A 290 14.76 9.09 -7.55
N LYS A 291 15.86 8.36 -7.77
CA LYS A 291 16.34 7.33 -6.84
C LYS A 291 16.65 7.92 -5.46
N THR A 292 17.28 9.09 -5.43
CA THR A 292 17.63 9.78 -4.18
C THR A 292 16.39 10.14 -3.39
N ILE A 293 15.41 10.82 -4.00
CA ILE A 293 14.18 11.20 -3.30
C ILE A 293 13.35 9.96 -2.89
N LEU A 294 13.33 8.90 -3.69
CA LEU A 294 12.66 7.64 -3.34
C LEU A 294 13.33 6.95 -2.13
N LEU A 295 14.66 6.97 -2.03
CA LEU A 295 15.37 6.46 -0.85
C LEU A 295 15.11 7.30 0.40
N GLU A 296 14.92 8.60 0.23
CA GLU A 296 14.64 9.54 1.32
C GLU A 296 13.18 9.48 1.80
N LEU A 297 12.22 8.95 1.02
CA LEU A 297 10.79 8.93 1.33
C LEU A 297 10.46 8.58 2.80
N PRO A 298 11.00 7.50 3.41
CA PRO A 298 10.70 7.16 4.81
C PRO A 298 11.26 8.14 5.85
N SER A 299 12.11 9.07 5.42
CA SER A 299 12.81 10.05 6.26
C SER A 299 12.44 11.51 5.94
N VAL A 300 11.80 11.82 4.81
CA VAL A 300 11.31 13.18 4.45
C VAL A 300 10.39 13.79 5.53
N GLY A 301 10.81 14.85 6.21
CA GLY A 301 10.05 15.47 7.31
C GLY A 301 10.21 14.77 8.67
N ALA A 302 11.31 14.05 8.89
CA ALA A 302 11.56 13.38 10.18
C ALA A 302 12.31 14.36 11.09
N ALA A 303 11.87 14.51 12.33
CA ALA A 303 12.63 15.24 13.34
C ALA A 303 14.02 14.61 13.60
N VAL A 304 14.14 13.28 13.43
CA VAL A 304 15.40 12.55 13.55
C VAL A 304 15.62 11.72 12.30
N ALA A 305 16.74 11.97 11.61
CA ALA A 305 17.14 11.23 10.42
C ALA A 305 17.43 9.75 10.77
N LYS A 306 16.42 8.89 10.63
CA LYS A 306 16.58 7.44 10.70
C LYS A 306 16.87 6.89 9.31
N LYS A 307 17.76 5.91 9.23
CA LYS A 307 17.98 5.17 7.98
C LYS A 307 16.72 4.36 7.64
N PRO A 308 16.30 4.34 6.37
CA PRO A 308 15.19 3.52 5.93
C PRO A 308 15.49 2.01 6.15
N PRO A 309 14.45 1.16 6.29
CA PRO A 309 14.63 -0.28 6.42
C PRO A 309 15.46 -0.87 5.28
N ALA A 310 16.33 -1.84 5.57
CA ALA A 310 17.21 -2.42 4.54
C ALA A 310 16.45 -3.07 3.38
N SER A 311 15.29 -3.68 3.65
CA SER A 311 14.40 -4.22 2.61
C SER A 311 13.88 -3.13 1.66
N TYR A 312 13.50 -1.98 2.21
CA TYR A 312 13.06 -0.81 1.43
C TYR A 312 14.20 -0.27 0.55
N SER A 313 15.38 -0.06 1.13
CA SER A 313 16.53 0.45 0.39
C SER A 313 16.92 -0.47 -0.75
N LYS A 314 16.93 -1.79 -0.53
CA LYS A 314 17.21 -2.80 -1.57
C LYS A 314 16.19 -2.76 -2.69
N LEU A 315 14.89 -2.61 -2.37
CA LEU A 315 13.83 -2.49 -3.37
C LEU A 315 14.08 -1.29 -4.29
N VAL A 316 14.28 -0.10 -3.71
CA VAL A 316 14.50 1.14 -4.48
C VAL A 316 15.79 1.07 -5.29
N GLN A 317 16.88 0.59 -4.69
CA GLN A 317 18.18 0.43 -5.37
C GLN A 317 18.05 -0.47 -6.59
N LYS A 318 17.54 -1.71 -6.42
CA LYS A 318 17.40 -2.67 -7.51
C LYS A 318 16.45 -2.17 -8.60
N GLY A 319 15.34 -1.55 -8.20
CA GLY A 319 14.33 -1.04 -9.12
C GLY A 319 14.86 0.12 -9.98
N MET A 320 15.54 1.09 -9.37
CA MET A 320 16.12 2.23 -10.09
C MET A 320 17.38 1.86 -10.88
N GLU A 321 18.18 0.91 -10.39
CA GLU A 321 19.32 0.37 -11.14
C GLU A 321 18.88 -0.22 -12.48
N LYS A 322 17.74 -0.91 -12.53
CA LYS A 322 17.16 -1.37 -13.80
C LYS A 322 16.90 -0.22 -14.77
N ALA A 323 16.35 0.90 -14.29
CA ALA A 323 16.13 2.08 -15.14
C ALA A 323 17.44 2.70 -15.64
N GLU A 324 18.44 2.83 -14.76
CA GLU A 324 19.78 3.31 -15.12
C GLU A 324 20.46 2.41 -16.17
N LEU A 325 20.33 1.09 -16.05
CA LEU A 325 20.90 0.13 -16.99
C LEU A 325 20.24 0.23 -18.37
N ILE A 326 18.92 0.39 -18.44
CA ILE A 326 18.21 0.63 -19.71
C ILE A 326 18.79 1.86 -20.42
N ILE A 327 18.98 2.97 -19.70
CA ILE A 327 19.51 4.21 -20.28
C ILE A 327 20.97 4.02 -20.73
N LYS A 328 21.81 3.36 -19.92
CA LYS A 328 23.21 3.06 -20.27
C LYS A 328 23.34 2.22 -21.54
N VAL A 329 22.44 1.26 -21.75
CA VAL A 329 22.39 0.49 -22.99
C VAL A 329 22.00 1.37 -24.17
N VAL A 330 21.00 2.25 -24.02
CA VAL A 330 20.61 3.19 -25.08
C VAL A 330 21.78 4.13 -25.46
N MET A 331 22.64 4.47 -24.50
CA MET A 331 23.88 5.24 -24.76
C MET A 331 24.96 4.46 -25.49
N ALA A 332 25.01 3.13 -25.35
CA ALA A 332 26.10 2.32 -25.89
C ALA A 332 26.23 2.48 -27.42
N PRO A 333 27.46 2.53 -27.97
CA PRO A 333 27.70 2.54 -29.41
C PRO A 333 27.07 1.32 -30.11
N HIS A 334 26.56 1.51 -31.33
CA HIS A 334 25.83 0.48 -32.08
C HIS A 334 26.36 0.26 -33.50
N GLU A 335 27.46 0.91 -33.87
CA GLU A 335 28.09 0.77 -35.19
C GLU A 335 28.54 -0.68 -35.44
N HIS A 336 28.99 -1.37 -34.39
CA HIS A 336 29.33 -2.78 -34.42
C HIS A 336 28.28 -3.61 -33.64
N ALA A 337 27.50 -4.40 -34.38
CA ALA A 337 26.40 -5.19 -33.84
C ALA A 337 26.83 -6.15 -32.71
N GLU A 338 27.96 -6.83 -32.86
CA GLU A 338 28.49 -7.77 -31.86
C GLU A 338 28.90 -7.09 -30.54
N GLU A 339 29.48 -5.89 -30.64
CA GLU A 339 29.90 -5.11 -29.46
C GLU A 339 28.69 -4.56 -28.71
N PHE A 340 27.66 -4.12 -29.44
CA PHE A 340 26.41 -3.67 -28.86
C PHE A 340 25.68 -4.81 -28.15
N LEU A 341 25.59 -5.99 -28.76
CA LEU A 341 24.98 -7.18 -28.15
C LEU A 341 25.75 -7.66 -26.91
N SER A 342 27.07 -7.58 -26.94
CA SER A 342 27.93 -7.89 -25.80
C SER A 342 27.70 -6.89 -24.65
N SER A 343 27.56 -5.61 -24.97
CA SER A 343 27.24 -4.54 -24.02
C SER A 343 25.84 -4.72 -23.41
N TYR A 344 24.85 -5.04 -24.24
CA TYR A 344 23.49 -5.38 -23.80
C TYR A 344 23.50 -6.58 -22.84
N SER A 345 24.16 -7.67 -23.21
CA SER A 345 24.24 -8.90 -22.40
C SER A 345 24.94 -8.67 -21.06
N LYS A 346 25.94 -7.77 -21.03
CA LYS A 346 26.68 -7.41 -19.81
C LYS A 346 25.87 -6.51 -18.87
N LEU A 347 25.10 -5.58 -19.42
CA LEU A 347 24.32 -4.61 -18.63
C LEU A 347 22.96 -5.18 -18.22
N MET A 348 22.30 -5.93 -19.09
CA MET A 348 20.98 -6.54 -18.90
C MET A 348 21.12 -8.05 -18.66
N VAL A 349 21.92 -8.41 -17.65
CA VAL A 349 22.24 -9.82 -17.35
C VAL A 349 20.96 -10.63 -17.12
N GLY A 350 20.78 -11.67 -17.94
CA GLY A 350 19.64 -12.58 -17.86
C GLY A 350 18.38 -12.13 -18.61
N ASP A 351 18.40 -10.97 -19.29
CA ASP A 351 17.30 -10.57 -20.18
C ASP A 351 17.45 -11.28 -21.54
N THR A 352 16.58 -12.27 -21.77
CA THR A 352 16.48 -13.01 -23.04
C THR A 352 15.25 -12.63 -23.84
N ASP A 353 14.49 -11.65 -23.36
CA ASP A 353 13.22 -11.24 -23.97
C ASP A 353 13.46 -10.30 -25.16
N VAL A 354 13.13 -10.79 -26.35
CA VAL A 354 13.23 -10.05 -27.61
C VAL A 354 12.39 -8.77 -27.57
N ALA A 355 11.25 -8.75 -26.87
CA ALA A 355 10.40 -7.57 -26.76
C ALA A 355 11.07 -6.45 -25.95
N ASN A 356 11.83 -6.77 -24.90
CA ASN A 356 12.60 -5.79 -24.14
C ASN A 356 13.75 -5.23 -24.96
N PHE A 357 14.46 -6.10 -25.69
CA PHE A 357 15.53 -5.68 -26.59
C PHE A 357 14.99 -4.75 -27.69
N GLN A 358 13.87 -5.10 -28.32
CA GLN A 358 13.23 -4.27 -29.34
C GLN A 358 12.87 -2.87 -28.80
N LYS A 359 12.29 -2.76 -27.59
CA LYS A 359 11.99 -1.46 -26.97
C LYS A 359 13.24 -0.58 -26.82
N VAL A 360 14.37 -1.17 -26.44
CA VAL A 360 15.65 -0.45 -26.33
C VAL A 360 16.13 0.07 -27.69
N LEU A 361 16.03 -0.74 -28.74
CA LEU A 361 16.41 -0.29 -30.10
C LEU A 361 15.49 0.85 -30.59
N GLU A 362 14.21 0.78 -30.27
CA GLU A 362 13.24 1.85 -30.56
C GLU A 362 13.55 3.13 -29.79
N MET A 363 13.93 3.03 -28.50
CA MET A 363 14.39 4.18 -27.71
C MET A 363 15.61 4.84 -28.33
N LYS A 364 16.56 4.05 -28.84
CA LYS A 364 17.76 4.55 -29.53
C LYS A 364 17.45 5.20 -30.87
N GLY A 365 16.30 4.91 -31.48
CA GLY A 365 15.87 5.51 -32.75
C GLY A 365 16.48 4.88 -34.01
N LEU A 366 16.88 3.60 -33.93
CA LEU A 366 17.50 2.89 -35.08
C LEU A 366 16.51 2.67 -36.22
N LYS A 367 17.01 2.56 -37.47
CA LYS A 367 16.16 2.25 -38.63
C LYS A 367 15.63 0.83 -38.53
N ARG A 368 14.44 0.57 -39.09
CA ARG A 368 13.82 -0.78 -39.08
C ARG A 368 14.74 -1.88 -39.62
N SER A 369 15.52 -1.59 -40.66
CA SER A 369 16.50 -2.55 -41.22
C SER A 369 17.60 -2.91 -40.22
N GLU A 370 18.15 -1.92 -39.51
CA GLU A 370 19.19 -2.12 -38.49
C GLU A 370 18.63 -2.86 -37.28
N GLN A 371 17.41 -2.52 -36.87
CA GLN A 371 16.71 -3.23 -35.80
C GLN A 371 16.54 -4.72 -36.12
N HIS A 372 16.12 -5.05 -37.35
CA HIS A 372 15.92 -6.44 -37.75
C HIS A 372 17.21 -7.26 -37.66
N THR A 373 18.32 -6.72 -38.19
CA THR A 373 19.64 -7.36 -38.11
C THR A 373 20.07 -7.61 -36.66
N LEU A 374 19.92 -6.62 -35.77
CA LEU A 374 20.29 -6.76 -34.37
C LEU A 374 19.40 -7.77 -33.63
N ILE A 375 18.10 -7.78 -33.91
CA ILE A 375 17.14 -8.71 -33.31
C ILE A 375 17.45 -10.15 -33.72
N ASP A 376 17.80 -10.41 -34.98
CA ASP A 376 18.12 -11.75 -35.45
C ASP A 376 19.42 -12.28 -34.84
N LEU A 377 20.45 -11.43 -34.76
CA LEU A 377 21.69 -11.78 -34.05
C LEU A 377 21.44 -12.03 -32.55
N PHE A 378 20.58 -11.23 -31.91
CA PHE A 378 20.19 -11.44 -30.52
C PHE A 378 19.51 -12.79 -30.32
N LYS A 379 18.55 -13.16 -31.18
CA LYS A 379 17.87 -14.47 -31.13
C LYS A 379 18.85 -15.63 -31.29
N THR A 380 19.80 -15.53 -32.23
CA THR A 380 20.83 -16.57 -32.40
C THR A 380 21.67 -16.71 -31.14
N ARG A 381 22.09 -15.60 -30.52
CA ARG A 381 22.89 -15.61 -29.28
C ARG A 381 22.12 -16.23 -28.10
N VAL A 382 20.84 -15.88 -27.95
CA VAL A 382 19.97 -16.46 -26.92
C VAL A 382 19.79 -17.96 -27.16
N ALA A 383 19.55 -18.39 -28.40
CA ALA A 383 19.42 -19.81 -28.75
C ALA A 383 20.71 -20.60 -28.46
N SER A 384 21.88 -20.05 -28.78
CA SER A 384 23.18 -20.67 -28.46
C SER A 384 23.45 -20.75 -26.96
N ALA A 385 23.04 -19.73 -26.18
CA ALA A 385 23.19 -19.73 -24.73
C ALA A 385 22.29 -20.78 -24.04
N VAL A 386 21.07 -20.98 -24.55
CA VAL A 386 20.13 -22.00 -24.04
C VAL A 386 20.59 -23.40 -24.46
N GLY A 387 21.04 -23.60 -25.70
CA GLY A 387 21.57 -24.89 -26.18
C GLY A 387 22.88 -25.31 -25.50
N GLY A 388 23.72 -24.36 -25.08
CA GLY A 388 24.94 -24.63 -24.32
C GLY A 388 24.70 -25.07 -22.88
N ALA A 389 23.59 -24.62 -22.25
CA ALA A 389 23.21 -25.00 -20.89
C ALA A 389 22.68 -26.45 -20.80
N ASP A 390 22.05 -26.97 -21.87
CA ASP A 390 21.62 -28.37 -21.93
C ASP A 390 22.80 -29.33 -22.14
N HIS A 391 23.84 -28.92 -22.89
CA HIS A 391 25.02 -29.75 -23.08
C HIS A 391 25.92 -29.86 -21.83
N THR A 392 25.88 -28.87 -20.92
CA THR A 392 26.62 -28.96 -19.64
C THR A 392 25.92 -29.86 -18.62
N ARG A 393 24.60 -30.05 -18.73
CA ARG A 393 23.83 -30.94 -17.84
C ARG A 393 24.00 -32.41 -18.18
N ALA A 394 24.25 -32.73 -19.46
CA ALA A 394 24.48 -34.11 -19.92
C ALA A 394 25.85 -34.70 -19.52
N HIS A 395 26.83 -33.86 -19.14
CA HIS A 395 28.18 -34.34 -18.77
C HIS A 395 28.41 -34.52 -17.27
N HIS A 396 27.41 -34.27 -16.41
CA HIS A 396 27.57 -34.40 -14.95
C HIS A 396 26.84 -35.59 -14.31
N THR A 397 26.14 -36.42 -15.08
CA THR A 397 25.39 -37.58 -14.55
C THR A 397 26.12 -38.92 -14.63
N ASP A 398 27.38 -38.99 -15.10
CA ASP A 398 28.05 -40.28 -15.35
C ASP A 398 29.29 -40.56 -14.46
N LYS A 399 29.49 -39.80 -13.40
CA LYS A 399 30.52 -40.11 -12.39
C LYS A 399 29.97 -39.90 -10.99
N LEU A 400 29.38 -40.97 -10.43
CA LEU A 400 29.48 -41.42 -9.02
C LEU A 400 28.29 -42.33 -8.67
N ILE A 401 28.38 -43.61 -9.04
CA ILE A 401 27.68 -44.68 -8.32
C ILE A 401 28.70 -45.78 -8.05
N GLN A 402 29.34 -45.72 -6.88
CA GLN A 402 29.87 -46.90 -6.22
C GLN A 402 29.10 -47.08 -4.91
N PRO A 403 28.44 -48.24 -4.67
CA PRO A 403 27.63 -48.44 -3.49
C PRO A 403 28.49 -48.76 -2.26
N ILE A 404 28.34 -47.95 -1.22
CA ILE A 404 28.88 -48.18 0.13
C ILE A 404 28.19 -49.41 0.72
N LYS A 405 28.94 -50.50 0.90
CA LYS A 405 28.54 -51.65 1.72
C LYS A 405 28.52 -51.23 3.20
N LYS A 406 27.36 -51.34 3.84
CA LYS A 406 27.21 -51.34 5.29
C LYS A 406 27.96 -52.54 5.88
N LEU A 407 28.80 -52.29 6.89
CA LEU A 407 29.33 -53.30 7.79
C LEU A 407 28.67 -53.10 9.15
N GLU A 408 27.85 -54.09 9.53
CA GLU A 408 27.46 -54.36 10.91
C GLU A 408 28.60 -55.16 11.57
N LYS A 409 29.14 -54.62 12.67
CA LYS A 409 29.40 -55.33 13.93
C LYS A 409 29.86 -54.36 15.01
#